data_AF-A0A2S2Q0T6-F1
#
_entry.id   AF-A0A2S2Q0T6-F1
#
_cell.length_a   1.000
_cell.length_b   1.000
_cell.length_c   1.000
_cell.angle_alpha   90.00
_cell.angle_beta   90.00
_cell.angle_gamma   90.00
#
_symmetry.space_group_name_H-M   'P 1'
#
loop_
_entity.id
_entity.type
_entity.pdbx_description
1 polymer ?
#
loop_
_entity_poly.entity_id
_entity_poly.type
_entity_poly.pdbx_seq_one_letter_code
_entity_poly.pdbx_strand_id
1 'polypeptide(L)'
;TDLVTDIMAKHFPEIVTNTARVCSNSTPPNPNNHGALPLFILELIQQKHNARCAWQNQRNLVAKKMLNKLTKEVQTALQQFRVNSYNKFLSSIHHNDSSLWKVTKSLVNQETNCIPSLYTPTHLIISNAE
;
A
#
# COMPACT_ATOMS: atom_id res chain seq x y z
N THR A 1 7.60 -48.04 -19.31
CA THR A 1 6.77 -46.95 -18.76
C THR A 1 7.23 -46.49 -17.39
N ASP A 2 7.93 -47.33 -16.62
CA ASP A 2 8.29 -47.04 -15.22
C ASP A 2 9.50 -46.10 -15.01
N LEU A 3 10.36 -45.94 -16.02
CA LEU A 3 11.53 -45.05 -15.91
C LEU A 3 11.13 -43.57 -15.95
N VAL A 4 10.16 -43.21 -16.81
CA VAL A 4 9.70 -41.83 -16.97
C VAL A 4 8.89 -41.38 -15.75
N THR A 5 8.11 -42.28 -15.15
CA THR A 5 7.34 -41.99 -13.94
C THR A 5 8.26 -41.83 -12.72
N ASP A 6 9.34 -42.61 -12.58
CA ASP A 6 10.31 -42.46 -11.49
C ASP A 6 11.14 -41.17 -11.62
N ILE A 7 11.51 -40.77 -12.83
CA ILE A 7 12.16 -39.46 -13.09
C ILE A 7 11.22 -38.31 -12.69
N MET A 8 9.96 -38.36 -13.10
CA MET A 8 8.98 -37.32 -12.77
C MET A 8 8.67 -37.28 -11.26
N ALA A 9 8.61 -38.44 -10.60
CA ALA A 9 8.37 -38.54 -9.16
C ALA A 9 9.50 -37.93 -8.31
N LYS A 10 10.75 -37.97 -8.80
CA LYS A 10 11.91 -37.38 -8.12
C LYS A 10 12.09 -35.90 -8.43
N HIS A 11 11.87 -35.51 -9.68
CA HIS A 11 12.12 -34.14 -10.15
C HIS A 11 11.10 -33.12 -9.60
N PHE A 12 9.84 -33.52 -9.43
CA PHE A 12 8.80 -32.62 -8.90
C PHE A 12 9.07 -32.13 -7.47
N PRO A 13 9.30 -32.99 -6.45
CA PRO A 13 9.57 -32.53 -5.09
C PRO A 13 10.89 -31.76 -4.98
N GLU A 14 11.90 -32.08 -5.81
CA GLU A 14 13.14 -31.31 -5.88
C GLU A 14 12.89 -29.86 -6.33
N ILE A 15 12.11 -29.66 -7.40
CA ILE A 15 11.72 -28.32 -7.84
C ILE A 15 10.95 -27.59 -6.73
N VAL A 16 9.97 -28.24 -6.10
CA VAL A 16 9.13 -27.62 -5.07
C VAL A 16 9.95 -27.22 -3.85
N THR A 17 10.87 -28.09 -3.40
CA THR A 17 11.74 -27.79 -2.24
C THR A 17 12.78 -26.72 -2.57
N ASN A 18 13.38 -26.76 -3.76
CA ASN A 18 14.33 -25.75 -4.19
C ASN A 18 13.68 -24.37 -4.37
N THR A 19 12.48 -24.32 -4.96
CA THR A 19 11.70 -23.08 -5.10
C THR A 19 11.30 -22.52 -3.73
N ALA A 20 10.80 -23.36 -2.82
CA ALA A 20 10.49 -22.95 -1.44
C ALA A 20 11.72 -22.35 -0.74
N ARG A 21 12.88 -23.00 -0.86
CA ARG A 21 14.16 -22.52 -0.28
C ARG A 21 14.60 -21.17 -0.86
N VAL A 22 14.57 -21.01 -2.17
CA VAL A 22 14.93 -19.75 -2.84
C VAL A 22 13.98 -18.61 -2.44
N CYS A 23 12.69 -18.91 -2.31
CA CYS A 23 11.67 -17.94 -1.89
C CYS A 23 11.67 -17.65 -0.38
N SER A 24 12.35 -18.45 0.44
CA SER A 24 12.45 -18.26 1.91
C SER A 24 13.47 -17.20 2.31
N ASN A 25 14.27 -16.69 1.36
CA ASN A 25 15.23 -15.64 1.62
C ASN A 25 14.47 -14.34 1.92
N SER A 26 14.41 -14.00 3.20
CA SER A 26 13.74 -12.84 3.78
C SER A 26 14.01 -11.58 2.94
N THR A 27 12.93 -10.92 2.53
CA THR A 27 12.99 -9.63 1.85
C THR A 27 13.86 -8.69 2.69
N PRO A 28 14.88 -8.04 2.11
CA PRO A 28 15.70 -7.10 2.87
C PRO A 28 14.78 -6.04 3.50
N PRO A 29 14.98 -5.70 4.78
CA PRO A 29 14.16 -4.69 5.44
C PRO A 29 14.24 -3.41 4.60
N ASN A 30 13.09 -2.95 4.12
CA ASN A 30 13.01 -1.77 3.27
C ASN A 30 13.61 -0.57 4.06
N PRO A 31 14.72 0.04 3.59
CA PRO A 31 15.33 1.17 4.28
C PRO A 31 14.41 2.40 4.30
N ASN A 32 13.36 2.42 3.48
CA ASN A 32 12.33 3.44 3.45
C ASN A 32 11.18 3.12 4.41
N ASN A 33 11.49 2.68 5.64
CA ASN A 33 10.52 2.65 6.73
C ASN A 33 10.22 4.09 7.15
N HIS A 34 9.47 4.80 6.31
CA HIS A 34 8.85 6.07 6.65
C HIS A 34 8.03 5.82 7.91
N GLY A 35 8.50 6.36 9.04
CA GLY A 35 7.94 6.31 10.39
C GLY A 35 6.82 5.29 10.61
N ALA A 36 7.12 4.23 11.37
CA ALA A 36 6.15 3.20 11.73
C ALA A 36 4.80 3.83 12.11
N LEU A 37 3.73 3.40 11.43
CA LEU A 37 2.38 3.87 11.74
C LEU A 37 2.07 3.57 13.22
N PRO A 38 1.30 4.44 13.90
CA PRO A 38 0.82 4.16 15.24
C PRO A 38 0.12 2.81 15.30
N LEU A 39 0.34 2.08 16.41
CA LEU A 39 -0.19 0.73 16.61
C LEU A 39 -1.70 0.62 16.34
N PHE A 40 -2.48 1.61 16.79
CA PHE A 40 -3.92 1.62 16.59
C PHE A 40 -4.33 1.63 15.09
N ILE A 41 -3.56 2.27 14.22
CA ILE A 41 -3.84 2.29 12.77
C ILE A 41 -3.55 0.90 12.18
N LEU A 42 -2.46 0.27 12.63
CA LEU A 42 -2.12 -1.09 12.23
C LEU A 42 -3.21 -2.09 12.66
N GLU A 43 -3.73 -1.96 13.87
CA GLU A 43 -4.85 -2.76 14.35
C GLU A 43 -6.10 -2.56 13.50
N LEU A 44 -6.46 -1.32 13.14
CA LEU A 44 -7.59 -1.04 12.24
C LEU A 44 -7.40 -1.66 10.85
N ILE A 45 -6.18 -1.60 10.30
CA ILE A 45 -5.85 -2.24 9.02
C ILE A 45 -6.00 -3.75 9.13
N GLN A 46 -5.53 -4.36 10.21
CA GLN A 46 -5.67 -5.80 10.44
C GLN A 46 -7.14 -6.21 10.57
N GLN A 47 -7.94 -5.47 11.34
CA GLN A 47 -9.37 -5.71 11.45
C GLN A 47 -10.07 -5.61 10.08
N LYS A 48 -9.71 -4.61 9.28
CA LYS A 48 -10.23 -4.44 7.91
C LYS A 48 -9.87 -5.64 7.03
N HIS A 49 -8.65 -6.16 7.14
CA HIS A 49 -8.22 -7.35 6.41
C HIS A 49 -9.07 -8.57 6.81
N ASN A 50 -9.25 -8.81 8.10
CA ASN A 50 -10.07 -9.90 8.62
C ASN A 50 -11.54 -9.80 8.11
N ALA A 51 -12.12 -8.60 8.15
CA ALA A 51 -13.48 -8.36 7.64
C ALA A 51 -13.60 -8.61 6.13
N ARG A 52 -12.55 -8.27 5.35
CA ARG A 52 -12.49 -8.58 3.92
C ARG A 52 -12.47 -10.09 3.67
N CYS A 53 -11.63 -10.83 4.39
CA CYS A 53 -11.57 -12.28 4.28
C CYS A 53 -12.93 -12.92 4.60
N ALA A 54 -13.58 -12.50 5.69
CA ALA A 54 -14.91 -12.97 6.06
C ALA A 54 -15.96 -12.69 4.95
N TRP A 55 -15.95 -11.50 4.37
CA TRP A 55 -16.85 -11.16 3.26
C TRP A 55 -16.54 -11.96 1.99
N GLN A 56 -15.28 -12.17 1.64
CA GLN A 56 -14.91 -12.92 0.44
C GLN A 56 -15.31 -14.40 0.53
N ASN A 57 -15.10 -15.02 1.70
CA ASN A 57 -15.37 -16.43 1.91
C ASN A 57 -16.87 -16.74 2.03
N GLN A 58 -17.62 -15.89 2.75
CA GLN A 58 -19.01 -16.20 3.12
C GLN A 58 -20.04 -15.30 2.40
N ARG A 59 -19.60 -14.25 1.71
CA ARG A 59 -20.46 -13.23 1.08
C ARG A 59 -21.53 -12.62 2.00
N ASN A 60 -21.27 -12.63 3.31
CA ASN A 60 -22.18 -12.13 4.33
C ASN A 60 -22.32 -10.59 4.30
N LEU A 61 -23.55 -10.07 4.34
CA LEU A 61 -23.84 -8.63 4.38
C LEU A 61 -23.33 -7.94 5.65
N VAL A 62 -23.35 -8.62 6.80
CA VAL A 62 -22.82 -8.08 8.07
C VAL A 62 -21.32 -7.83 7.94
N ALA A 63 -20.59 -8.79 7.38
CA ALA A 63 -19.16 -8.64 7.10
C ALA A 63 -18.88 -7.51 6.10
N LYS A 64 -19.72 -7.34 5.07
CA LYS A 64 -19.61 -6.21 4.12
C LYS A 64 -19.82 -4.86 4.80
N LYS A 65 -20.83 -4.73 5.68
CA LYS A 65 -21.06 -3.50 6.46
C LYS A 65 -19.85 -3.18 7.35
N MET A 66 -19.31 -4.19 8.04
CA MET A 66 -18.11 -4.05 8.87
C MET A 66 -16.89 -3.61 8.05
N LEU A 67 -16.66 -4.24 6.89
CA LEU A 67 -15.58 -3.87 5.97
C LEU A 67 -15.68 -2.41 5.53
N ASN A 68 -16.87 -1.95 5.16
CA ASN A 68 -17.09 -0.56 4.74
C ASN A 68 -16.83 0.43 5.88
N LYS A 69 -17.32 0.12 7.09
CA LYS A 69 -17.06 0.92 8.30
C LYS A 69 -15.56 1.03 8.57
N LEU A 70 -14.86 -0.11 8.66
CA LEU A 70 -13.42 -0.16 8.91
C LEU A 70 -12.62 0.53 7.81
N THR A 71 -13.08 0.48 6.55
CA THR A 71 -12.43 1.20 5.45
C THR A 71 -12.47 2.71 5.68
N LYS A 72 -13.63 3.26 6.08
CA LYS A 72 -13.77 4.68 6.42
C LYS A 72 -12.91 5.05 7.63
N GLU A 73 -12.92 4.23 8.68
CA GLU A 73 -12.14 4.48 9.89
C GLU A 73 -10.63 4.51 9.59
N VAL A 74 -10.12 3.55 8.80
CA VAL A 74 -8.72 3.55 8.37
C VAL A 74 -8.38 4.79 7.55
N GLN A 75 -9.25 5.20 6.62
CA GLN A 75 -9.04 6.41 5.81
C GLN A 75 -8.97 7.66 6.69
N THR A 76 -9.93 7.82 7.61
CA THR A 76 -9.96 8.93 8.55
C THR A 76 -8.72 8.94 9.46
N ALA A 77 -8.34 7.80 10.00
CA ALA A 77 -7.17 7.68 10.89
C ALA A 77 -5.87 8.02 10.16
N LEU A 78 -5.67 7.54 8.93
CA LEU A 78 -4.50 7.87 8.11
C LEU A 78 -4.47 9.37 7.76
N GLN A 79 -5.63 9.95 7.42
CA GLN A 79 -5.73 11.37 7.12
C GLN A 79 -5.39 12.23 8.35
N GLN A 80 -5.94 11.89 9.51
CA GLN A 80 -5.64 12.56 10.78
C GLN A 80 -4.17 12.42 11.14
N PHE A 81 -3.60 11.22 11.00
CA PHE A 81 -2.18 11.00 11.25
C PHE A 81 -1.29 11.85 10.34
N ARG A 82 -1.62 11.94 9.04
CA ARG A 82 -0.90 12.79 8.09
C ARG A 82 -0.97 14.26 8.48
N VAL A 83 -2.17 14.77 8.78
CA VAL A 83 -2.38 16.16 9.20
C VAL A 83 -1.64 16.46 10.51
N ASN A 84 -1.75 15.60 11.51
CA ASN A 84 -1.10 15.78 12.81
C ASN A 84 0.42 15.73 12.70
N SER A 85 0.96 14.80 11.90
CA SER A 85 2.40 14.72 11.64
C SER A 85 2.91 15.99 10.96
N TYR A 86 2.15 16.52 10.01
CA TYR A 86 2.48 17.78 9.35
C TYR A 86 2.37 18.98 10.29
N ASN A 87 1.32 19.07 11.11
CA ASN A 87 1.18 20.13 12.12
C ASN A 87 2.34 20.11 13.12
N LYS A 88 2.72 18.92 13.61
CA LYS A 88 3.89 18.75 14.50
C LYS A 88 5.16 19.22 13.81
N PHE A 89 5.33 18.88 12.53
CA PHE A 89 6.44 19.36 11.73
C PHE A 89 6.44 20.89 11.64
N LEU A 90 5.31 21.53 11.31
CA LEU A 90 5.19 22.99 11.25
C LEU A 90 5.52 23.66 12.59
N SER A 91 5.08 23.09 13.71
CA SER A 91 5.41 23.60 15.06
C SER A 91 6.91 23.47 15.40
N SER A 92 7.64 22.57 14.74
CA SER A 92 9.08 22.37 14.97
C SER A 92 9.97 23.24 14.09
N ILE A 93 9.42 23.94 13.09
CA ILE A 93 10.19 24.80 12.19
C ILE A 93 10.60 26.07 12.94
N HIS A 94 11.90 26.40 12.91
CA HIS A 94 12.42 27.68 13.40
C HIS A 94 12.89 28.58 12.25
N HIS A 95 12.77 29.91 12.40
CA HIS A 95 13.10 30.86 11.33
C HIS A 95 14.58 30.83 10.88
N ASN A 96 15.48 30.39 11.76
CA ASN A 96 16.91 30.28 11.46
C ASN A 96 17.33 28.91 10.91
N ASP A 97 16.40 27.99 10.67
CA ASP A 97 16.74 26.65 10.18
C ASP A 97 17.06 26.66 8.68
N SER A 98 18.27 26.23 8.36
CA SER A 98 18.72 26.01 6.98
C SER A 98 18.01 24.85 6.28
N SER A 99 17.18 24.08 6.98
CA SER A 99 16.35 23.02 6.38
C SER A 99 15.08 23.57 5.71
N LEU A 100 14.70 24.82 5.99
CA LEU A 100 13.47 25.44 5.49
C LEU A 100 13.44 25.54 3.96
N TRP A 101 14.59 25.81 3.31
CA TRP A 101 14.64 25.87 1.85
C TRP A 101 14.31 24.53 1.19
N LYS A 102 14.61 23.39 1.86
CA LYS A 102 14.25 22.06 1.33
C LYS A 102 12.74 21.88 1.30
N VAL A 103 12.07 22.40 2.33
CA VAL A 103 10.62 22.35 2.50
C VAL A 103 9.93 23.25 1.48
N THR A 104 10.39 24.50 1.34
CA THR A 104 9.85 25.43 0.35
C THR A 104 10.10 24.94 -1.07
N LYS A 105 11.30 24.42 -1.36
CA LYS A 105 11.60 23.79 -2.65
C LYS A 105 10.69 22.59 -2.92
N SER A 106 10.48 21.72 -1.94
CA SER A 106 9.57 20.57 -2.11
C SER A 106 8.12 21.00 -2.38
N LEU A 107 7.66 22.12 -1.79
CA LEU A 107 6.32 22.65 -2.02
C LEU A 107 6.18 23.24 -3.42
N VAL A 108 7.19 24.00 -3.87
CA VAL A 108 7.22 24.61 -5.21
C VAL A 108 7.39 23.55 -6.31
N ASN A 109 8.19 22.51 -6.05
CA ASN A 109 8.47 21.42 -6.99
C ASN A 109 7.47 20.26 -6.92
N GLN A 110 6.26 20.47 -6.37
CA GLN A 110 5.20 19.46 -6.48
C GLN A 110 4.72 19.33 -7.93
N GLU A 111 5.49 18.60 -8.74
CA GLU A 111 5.11 18.07 -10.06
C GLU A 111 3.82 17.23 -10.00
N THR A 112 3.38 16.86 -8.80
CA THR A 112 2.15 16.10 -8.51
C THR A 112 0.85 16.87 -8.72
N ASN A 113 0.89 18.19 -8.97
CA ASN A 113 -0.28 18.95 -9.44
C ASN A 113 -0.30 19.12 -10.96
N CYS A 114 0.53 18.38 -11.70
CA CYS A 114 0.31 18.22 -13.13
C CYS A 114 -0.92 17.34 -13.32
N ILE A 115 -2.08 17.97 -13.55
CA ILE A 115 -3.24 17.28 -14.10
C ILE A 115 -2.73 16.61 -15.39
N PRO A 116 -2.81 15.28 -15.53
CA PRO A 116 -2.35 14.62 -16.74
C PRO A 116 -3.04 15.27 -17.94
N SER A 117 -2.26 15.62 -18.96
CA SER A 117 -2.79 16.23 -20.17
C SER A 117 -3.98 15.42 -20.69
N LEU A 118 -5.12 16.09 -20.88
CA LEU A 118 -6.29 15.50 -21.54
C LEU A 118 -6.07 15.29 -23.05
N TYR A 119 -4.90 15.70 -23.56
CA TYR A 119 -4.50 15.54 -24.94
C TYR A 119 -3.54 14.36 -25.09
N THR A 120 -3.97 13.39 -25.88
CA THR A 120 -3.05 12.62 -26.72
C THR A 120 -2.91 13.36 -28.07
N PRO A 121 -1.84 13.16 -28.85
CA PRO A 121 -1.65 13.84 -30.14
C PRO A 121 -2.79 13.63 -31.15
N THR A 122 -3.69 12.68 -30.90
CA THR A 122 -4.71 12.28 -31.87
C THR A 122 -6.14 12.56 -31.45
N HIS A 123 -6.56 12.52 -30.17
CA HIS A 123 -7.95 12.84 -29.78
C HIS A 123 -8.13 13.32 -28.33
N LEU A 124 -9.20 14.09 -28.09
CA LEU A 124 -9.73 14.45 -26.77
C LEU A 124 -10.46 13.25 -26.15
N ILE A 125 -10.08 12.83 -24.95
CA ILE A 125 -10.84 11.84 -24.17
C ILE A 125 -11.97 12.58 -23.46
N ILE A 126 -13.09 12.80 -24.16
CA ILE A 126 -14.34 13.17 -23.50
C ILE A 126 -14.95 11.87 -23.00
N SER A 127 -15.17 11.76 -21.69
CA SER A 127 -15.96 10.68 -21.12
C SER A 127 -17.40 10.83 -21.65
N ASN A 128 -17.78 10.04 -22.65
CA ASN A 128 -19.17 9.91 -23.02
C ASN A 128 -19.92 9.32 -21.82
N ALA A 129 -20.79 10.12 -21.22
CA ALA A 129 -21.81 9.65 -20.31
C ALA A 129 -22.98 9.16 -21.16
N GLU A 130 -23.28 7.87 -21.05
CA GLU A 130 -24.52 7.23 -21.48
C GLU A 130 -25.34 6.92 -20.22
#